data_AF-A0A1V6DBP2-F1
#
_entry.id   AF-A0A1V6DBP2-F1
#
_cell.length_a   1.000
_cell.length_b   1.000
_cell.length_c   1.000
_cell.angle_alpha   90.00
_cell.angle_beta   90.00
_cell.angle_gamma   90.00
#
_symmetry.space_group_name_H-M   'P 1'
#
loop_
_entity.id
_entity.type
_entity.pdbx_description
1 polymer ?
#
loop_
_entity_poly.entity_id
_entity_poly.type
_entity_poly.pdbx_seq_one_letter_code
_entity_poly.pdbx_strand_id
1 'polypeptide(L)'
;MDSSTPSPLLPNETFLVYRFALVATESEPATQKIAKVGEFNSAEAALDLARDHAVALAATHTSAVVSGAKAGAAENSVRIVPSEWGYDVKRDYRTLARFWVYSRAA
;
A
#
# COMPACT_ATOMS: atom_id res chain seq x y z
N MET A 1 26.18 43.26 -1.57
CA MET A 1 26.57 42.26 -2.57
C MET A 1 25.74 41.03 -2.26
N ASP A 2 24.76 40.77 -3.12
CA ASP A 2 23.81 39.66 -2.97
C ASP A 2 24.46 38.41 -3.58
N SER A 3 24.81 37.45 -2.73
CA SER A 3 25.37 36.16 -3.15
C SER A 3 24.34 35.07 -2.86
N SER A 4 23.16 35.21 -3.44
CA SER A 4 22.19 34.13 -3.56
C SER A 4 22.75 33.08 -4.51
N THR A 5 23.52 32.14 -3.96
CA THR A 5 23.98 30.96 -4.71
C THR A 5 22.72 30.16 -5.03
N PRO A 6 22.39 29.87 -6.30
CA PRO A 6 21.26 29.01 -6.60
C PRO A 6 21.56 27.65 -5.99
N SER A 7 20.77 27.22 -4.99
CA SER A 7 20.80 25.86 -4.51
C SER A 7 20.67 24.94 -5.72
N PRO A 8 21.51 23.90 -5.87
CA PRO A 8 21.31 22.92 -6.92
C PRO A 8 19.90 22.38 -6.75
N LEU A 9 19.04 22.65 -7.73
CA LEU A 9 17.70 22.06 -7.78
C LEU A 9 17.94 20.55 -7.72
N LEU A 10 17.65 19.94 -6.57
CA LEU A 10 17.60 18.49 -6.46
C LEU A 10 16.73 18.00 -7.61
N PRO A 11 17.08 16.88 -8.27
CA PRO A 11 16.23 16.33 -9.31
C PRO A 11 14.81 16.23 -8.74
N ASN A 12 13.82 16.78 -9.45
CA ASN A 12 12.43 16.73 -9.04
C ASN A 12 12.08 15.25 -8.80
N GLU A 13 12.02 14.83 -7.54
CA GLU A 13 11.80 13.43 -7.22
C GLU A 13 10.31 13.14 -7.33
N THR A 14 9.96 12.11 -8.10
CA THR A 14 8.58 11.64 -8.24
C THR A 14 8.42 10.36 -7.44
N PHE A 15 7.39 10.31 -6.60
CA PHE A 15 7.04 9.18 -5.76
C PHE A 15 5.84 8.45 -6.36
N LEU A 16 6.02 7.18 -6.70
CA LEU A 16 4.98 6.30 -7.24
C LEU A 16 4.49 5.37 -6.13
N VAL A 17 3.18 5.24 -6.01
CA VAL A 17 2.56 4.28 -5.09
C VAL A 17 2.08 3.09 -5.90
N TYR A 18 2.55 1.90 -5.53
CA TYR A 18 2.17 0.63 -6.14
C TYR A 18 1.42 -0.25 -5.15
N ARG A 19 0.40 -0.95 -5.66
CA ARG A 19 -0.27 -2.05 -4.97
C ARG A 19 0.17 -3.37 -5.57
N PHE A 20 0.69 -4.25 -4.72
CA PHE A 20 0.97 -5.65 -5.03
C PHE A 20 -0.07 -6.50 -4.31
N ALA A 21 -0.75 -7.38 -5.01
CA ALA A 21 -1.75 -8.28 -4.40
C ALA A 21 -1.70 -9.67 -5.04
N LEU A 22 -1.93 -10.70 -4.24
CA LEU A 22 -2.18 -12.04 -4.76
C LEU A 22 -3.67 -12.16 -5.07
N VAL A 23 -3.99 -12.47 -6.32
CA VAL A 23 -5.36 -12.73 -6.75
C VAL A 23 -5.50 -14.22 -6.99
N ALA A 24 -6.32 -14.87 -6.17
CA ALA A 24 -6.75 -16.23 -6.45
C ALA A 24 -7.79 -16.19 -7.57
N THR A 25 -7.55 -16.96 -8.62
CA THR A 25 -8.53 -17.24 -9.68
C THR A 25 -9.02 -18.67 -9.48
N GLU A 26 -10.28 -18.97 -9.82
CA GLU A 26 -10.88 -20.27 -9.52
C GLU A 26 -10.27 -21.44 -10.31
N SER A 27 -9.46 -21.16 -11.33
CA SER A 27 -8.97 -22.16 -12.29
C SER A 27 -7.45 -22.15 -12.50
N GLU A 28 -6.74 -21.19 -11.91
CA GLU A 28 -5.30 -21.01 -12.14
C GLU A 28 -4.54 -20.77 -10.83
N PRO A 29 -3.22 -21.05 -10.80
CA PRO A 29 -2.40 -20.68 -9.65
C PRO A 29 -2.51 -19.18 -9.35
N ALA A 30 -2.51 -18.83 -8.07
CA ALA A 30 -2.62 -17.44 -7.63
C ALA A 30 -1.59 -16.55 -8.33
N THR A 31 -2.05 -15.51 -9.02
CA THR A 31 -1.18 -14.59 -9.76
C THR A 31 -0.95 -13.32 -8.95
N GLN A 32 0.29 -12.83 -8.97
CA GLN A 32 0.61 -11.53 -8.40
C GLN A 32 0.18 -10.44 -9.39
N LYS A 33 -0.68 -9.53 -8.94
CA LYS A 33 -1.05 -8.32 -9.68
C LYS A 33 -0.35 -7.10 -9.09
N ILE A 34 0.16 -6.26 -9.98
CA ILE A 34 0.80 -4.99 -9.65
C ILE A 34 -0.02 -3.88 -10.31
N ALA A 35 -0.38 -2.85 -9.55
CA ALA A 35 -1.09 -1.68 -10.05
C ALA A 35 -0.47 -0.39 -9.52
N LYS A 36 -0.26 0.60 -10.38
CA LYS A 36 0.06 1.97 -9.93
C LYS A 36 -1.23 2.59 -9.38
N VAL A 37 -1.20 3.04 -8.12
CA VAL A 37 -2.36 3.64 -7.45
C VAL A 37 -2.20 5.14 -7.24
N GLY A 38 -0.99 5.68 -7.38
CA GLY A 38 -0.75 7.12 -7.28
C GLY A 38 0.64 7.55 -7.74
N GLU A 39 0.80 8.85 -7.93
CA GLU A 39 2.02 9.53 -8.33
C GLU A 39 2.04 10.93 -7.69
N PHE A 40 3.13 11.28 -7.02
CA PHE A 40 3.23 12.44 -6.15
C PHE A 40 4.62 13.09 -6.22
N ASN A 41 4.70 14.37 -5.86
CA ASN A 41 5.97 15.10 -5.72
C ASN A 41 6.44 15.19 -4.25
N SER A 42 5.79 14.45 -3.34
CA SER A 42 6.12 14.38 -1.91
C SER A 42 6.02 12.95 -1.43
N ALA A 43 7.02 12.50 -0.67
CA ALA A 43 7.05 11.18 -0.05
C ALA A 43 5.92 11.02 0.97
N GLU A 44 5.64 12.08 1.74
CA GLU A 44 4.59 12.14 2.74
C GLU A 44 3.22 11.91 2.10
N ALA A 45 2.91 12.65 1.03
CA ALA A 45 1.64 12.48 0.31
C ALA A 45 1.49 11.06 -0.28
N ALA A 46 2.59 10.47 -0.77
CA ALA A 46 2.60 9.10 -1.27
C ALA A 46 2.38 8.06 -0.15
N LEU A 47 2.98 8.27 1.03
CA LEU A 47 2.81 7.43 2.21
C LEU A 47 1.40 7.55 2.80
N ASP A 48 0.81 8.75 2.81
CA ASP A 48 -0.56 8.97 3.25
C ASP A 48 -1.54 8.22 2.33
N LEU A 49 -1.38 8.32 1.00
CA LEU A 49 -2.20 7.53 0.07
C LEU A 49 -2.04 6.02 0.31
N ALA A 50 -0.80 5.55 0.49
CA ALA A 50 -0.54 4.14 0.76
C ALA A 50 -1.23 3.66 2.05
N ARG A 51 -1.26 4.49 3.09
CA ARG A 51 -1.97 4.23 4.35
C ARG A 51 -3.47 4.15 4.13
N ASP A 52 -4.05 5.12 3.45
CA ASP A 52 -5.50 5.19 3.22
C ASP A 52 -6.00 3.96 2.45
N HIS A 53 -5.27 3.53 1.42
CA HIS A 53 -5.61 2.30 0.71
C HIS A 53 -5.45 1.04 1.57
N ALA A 54 -4.42 0.98 2.44
CA ALA A 54 -4.26 -0.13 3.37
C ALA A 54 -5.42 -0.20 4.37
N VAL A 55 -5.85 0.94 4.90
CA VAL A 55 -7.00 1.07 5.81
C VAL A 55 -8.29 0.67 5.11
N ALA A 56 -8.55 1.18 3.91
CA ALA A 56 -9.73 0.82 3.13
C ALA A 56 -9.77 -0.68 2.81
N LEU A 57 -8.64 -1.28 2.43
CA LEU A 57 -8.58 -2.72 2.16
C LEU A 57 -8.80 -3.54 3.43
N ALA A 58 -8.20 -3.16 4.56
CA ALA A 58 -8.44 -3.84 5.83
C ALA A 58 -9.93 -3.77 6.23
N ALA A 59 -10.57 -2.62 6.08
CA ALA A 59 -11.98 -2.42 6.39
C ALA A 59 -12.92 -3.27 5.52
N THR A 60 -12.63 -3.39 4.22
CA THR A 60 -13.44 -4.25 3.31
C THR A 60 -13.35 -5.72 3.69
N HIS A 61 -12.16 -6.21 4.04
CA HIS A 61 -11.99 -7.60 4.49
C HIS A 61 -12.59 -7.88 5.88
N THR A 62 -12.52 -6.94 6.82
CA THR A 62 -13.20 -7.06 8.12
C THR A 62 -14.71 -7.10 7.94
N SER A 63 -15.27 -6.23 7.09
CA SER A 63 -16.71 -6.18 6.83
C SER A 63 -17.24 -7.45 6.14
N ALA A 64 -16.47 -8.02 5.20
CA ALA A 64 -16.81 -9.27 4.53
C ALA A 64 -16.81 -10.50 5.46
N VAL A 65 -16.06 -10.44 6.58
CA VAL A 65 -16.10 -11.49 7.61
C VAL A 65 -17.37 -11.39 8.45
N VAL A 66 -17.80 -10.17 8.80
CA VAL A 66 -19.01 -9.93 9.61
C VAL A 66 -20.28 -10.40 8.90
N SER A 67 -20.37 -10.27 7.57
CA SER A 67 -21.53 -10.72 6.80
C SER A 67 -21.59 -12.24 6.56
N GLY A 68 -20.53 -12.99 6.86
CA GLY A 68 -20.42 -14.43 6.56
C GLY A 68 -20.12 -15.36 7.73
N ALA A 69 -19.86 -14.86 8.94
CA ALA A 69 -19.37 -15.70 10.03
C ALA A 69 -20.49 -16.30 10.91
N LYS A 70 -20.60 -17.63 10.89
CA LYS A 70 -21.08 -18.44 12.03
C LYS A 70 -20.15 -18.18 13.23
N ALA A 71 -20.73 -17.93 14.39
CA ALA A 71 -20.03 -17.74 15.66
C ALA A 71 -19.11 -18.96 15.96
N GLY A 72 -17.80 -18.76 15.97
CA GLY A 72 -16.84 -19.78 16.40
C GLY A 72 -15.46 -19.77 15.77
N ALA A 73 -15.21 -19.02 14.69
CA ALA A 73 -13.87 -18.93 14.10
C ALA A 73 -13.02 -17.90 14.85
N ALA A 74 -12.02 -18.40 15.59
CA ALA A 74 -10.98 -17.60 16.23
C ALA A 74 -10.48 -16.47 15.32
N GLU A 75 -10.49 -15.27 15.88
CA GLU A 75 -9.80 -14.03 15.48
C GLU A 75 -9.15 -14.02 14.09
N ASN A 76 -9.98 -13.93 13.04
CA ASN A 76 -9.58 -13.59 11.68
C ASN A 76 -9.24 -12.10 11.56
N SER A 77 -8.32 -11.59 12.40
CA SER A 77 -8.02 -10.15 12.44
C SER A 77 -7.14 -9.77 11.26
N VAL A 78 -7.72 -8.95 10.37
CA VAL A 78 -6.95 -8.29 9.31
C VAL A 78 -6.18 -7.14 9.96
N ARG A 79 -4.86 -7.11 9.76
CA ARG A 79 -3.98 -6.10 10.35
C ARG A 79 -3.17 -5.38 9.28
N ILE A 80 -2.84 -4.13 9.57
CA ILE A 80 -1.94 -3.30 8.77
C ILE A 80 -0.59 -3.30 9.47
N VAL A 81 0.46 -3.65 8.72
CA VAL A 81 1.84 -3.66 9.21
C VAL A 81 2.60 -2.56 8.46
N PRO A 82 3.02 -1.47 9.14
CA PRO A 82 3.82 -0.43 8.52
C PRO A 82 5.22 -0.95 8.17
N SER A 83 5.80 -0.37 7.14
CA SER A 83 7.19 -0.53 6.73
C SER A 83 7.78 0.84 6.40
N GLU A 84 9.09 0.91 6.19
CA GLU A 84 9.78 2.17 5.88
C GLU A 84 9.18 2.88 4.65
N TRP A 85 8.78 2.11 3.64
CA TRP A 85 8.30 2.63 2.35
C TRP A 85 6.88 2.18 2.02
N GLY A 86 6.02 1.98 3.04
CA GLY A 86 4.60 1.68 2.81
C GLY A 86 4.00 0.73 3.83
N TYR A 87 2.99 -0.06 3.41
CA TYR A 87 2.12 -0.81 4.32
C TYR A 87 1.74 -2.18 3.76
N ASP A 88 1.86 -3.22 4.59
CA ASP A 88 1.37 -4.57 4.31
C ASP A 88 0.00 -4.78 4.98
N VAL A 89 -0.98 -5.26 4.23
CA VAL A 89 -2.27 -5.73 4.77
C VAL A 89 -2.21 -7.25 4.89
N LYS A 90 -2.33 -7.77 6.11
CA LYS A 90 -2.16 -9.19 6.42
C LYS A 90 -3.39 -9.78 7.09
N ARG A 91 -3.65 -11.05 6.80
CA ARG A 91 -4.60 -11.91 7.52
C ARG A 91 -3.83 -13.15 7.96
N ASP A 92 -3.74 -13.37 9.26
CA ASP A 92 -2.87 -14.39 9.86
C ASP A 92 -1.40 -14.23 9.38
N TYR A 93 -0.89 -15.27 8.72
CA TYR A 93 0.45 -15.31 8.12
C TYR A 93 0.47 -14.89 6.64
N ARG A 94 -0.70 -14.61 6.04
CA ARG A 94 -0.83 -14.30 4.61
C ARG A 94 -0.84 -12.79 4.38
N THR A 95 -0.05 -12.32 3.43
CA THR A 95 -0.12 -10.94 2.92
C THR A 95 -1.20 -10.87 1.84
N LEU A 96 -2.25 -10.09 2.10
CA LEU A 96 -3.34 -9.83 1.15
C LEU A 96 -2.90 -8.83 0.08
N ALA A 97 -2.27 -7.75 0.53
CA ALA A 97 -1.66 -6.77 -0.36
C ALA A 97 -0.51 -6.03 0.32
N ARG A 98 0.39 -5.48 -0.50
CA ARG A 98 1.41 -4.52 -0.12
C ARG A 98 1.19 -3.23 -0.90
N PHE A 99 1.18 -2.11 -0.19
CA PHE A 99 1.23 -0.78 -0.75
C PHE A 99 2.64 -0.25 -0.56
N TRP A 100 3.34 0.07 -1.65
CA TRP A 100 4.75 0.42 -1.65
C TRP A 100 4.98 1.76 -2.34
N VAL A 101 5.79 2.61 -1.74
CA VAL A 101 6.23 3.89 -2.28
C VAL A 101 7.60 3.68 -2.91
N TYR A 102 7.71 4.00 -4.19
CA TYR A 102 8.95 3.96 -4.95
C TYR A 102 9.30 5.38 -5.40
N SER A 103 10.51 5.83 -5.09
CA SER A 103 11.00 7.12 -5.57
C SER A 103 11.78 6.97 -6.87
N ARG A 104 11.61 7.94 -7.78
CA ARG A 104 12.26 8.00 -9.07
C ARG A 104 12.75 9.42 -9.32
N ALA A 105 14.02 9.57 -9.69
CA ALA A 105 14.50 10.82 -10.26
C ALA A 105 13.74 11.11 -11.57
N ALA A 106 13.22 12.34 -11.72
CA ALA A 106 12.59 12.78 -12.96
C ALA A 106 13.58 12.81 -14.14
#